data_AF-A0A8H7G416-F1
#
_entry.id   AF-A0A8H7G416-F1
#
_cell.length_a   1.000
_cell.length_b   1.000
_cell.length_c   1.000
_cell.angle_alpha   90.00
_cell.angle_beta   90.00
_cell.angle_gamma   90.00
#
_symmetry.space_group_name_H-M   'P 1'
#
loop_
_entity.id
_entity.type
_entity.pdbx_description
1 polymer ?
#
loop_
_entity_poly.entity_id
_entity_poly.type
_entity_poly.pdbx_seq_one_letter_code
_entity_poly.pdbx_strand_id
1 'polypeptide(L)'
;MSYVDGVSLEPRQVFCYLNLNYPVDGAIDEFMFQKSSTFRHPYPISNVVPGDFTYDGKLDLLVMSQSTNNQNALDISLYMANAGGDFAYPIFVPPSTLSQPIPIDTNGDMKIDLLGITPQSSSSSSPIQIWENAWNSSIDDSPVFNIVNPSFEGTQCKIANPHSNAVVDLNGDCLADIFLLCDNGSANKYYQIWVNNKDAGFSLAQTGSLPSGIQSISFADIDRDGTIDMVFVTCSSVSATGVGTDCSINIAYNKQLPLCASSTVVNTRNGQRVCRPPEQLCTADPNFKFDFTESSNNDAFVRIPVASLFPGSSSNPSLLVLDTTFTPPLPLPIKLGDANLDGYTDLLFIVDSVDVQHERTPTLVMSVPCGKGEVGCSANGSGRRGFSLVTKGAEFLSSVNDARGVAFLDMDEDGTLDVMVQRSGAAGQGNVVFIQNNFYYDAFFLKAIVLNGACDNGWCSIPNSDEKYHPFGVSYSGATYKYTVLDTTGRRSAAQVGQLPQTSYHALQTPYAFFGLGRTNNYIENLFVGCTKHNDQHFINMEGVIPNSKVVILPPPAGSADDAPWKKELYLRPGEWIPWVTVTVVVGTLLLAVVVFVLHLNEKREDELERRRASHHINFDAL
;
A
#
# COMPACT_ATOMS: atom_id res chain seq x y z
N MET A 1 5.70 -13.67 10.87
CA MET A 1 5.43 -13.31 9.46
C MET A 1 6.63 -12.49 9.02
N SER A 2 7.40 -12.98 8.07
CA SER A 2 8.73 -12.44 7.78
C SER A 2 8.63 -11.41 6.66
N TYR A 3 8.53 -10.12 7.00
CA TYR A 3 8.79 -9.07 6.02
C TYR A 3 10.29 -8.82 5.98
N VAL A 4 10.88 -8.86 4.79
CA VAL A 4 12.25 -8.44 4.57
C VAL A 4 12.21 -7.04 3.98
N ASP A 5 12.40 -6.05 4.85
CA ASP A 5 12.69 -4.70 4.40
C ASP A 5 14.19 -4.61 4.09
N GLY A 6 14.50 -4.59 2.80
CA GLY A 6 15.85 -4.30 2.30
C GLY A 6 16.14 -2.81 2.43
N VAL A 7 16.70 -2.35 3.54
CA VAL A 7 17.14 -0.95 3.67
C VAL A 7 18.64 -0.88 3.45
N SER A 8 19.07 -0.14 2.42
CA SER A 8 20.48 0.24 2.28
C SER A 8 20.78 1.41 3.21
N LEU A 9 21.43 1.13 4.34
CA LEU A 9 21.86 2.14 5.32
C LEU A 9 23.32 2.58 5.12
N GLU A 10 24.07 1.87 4.30
CA GLU A 10 25.44 2.21 3.90
C GLU A 10 25.59 2.07 2.38
N PRO A 11 26.51 2.81 1.73
CA PRO A 11 26.58 2.91 0.27
C PRO A 11 26.70 1.57 -0.48
N ARG A 12 27.10 0.47 0.19
CA ARG A 12 27.32 -0.85 -0.42
C ARG A 12 26.69 -2.02 0.33
N GLN A 13 25.96 -1.77 1.42
CA GLN A 13 25.37 -2.83 2.24
C GLN A 13 23.85 -2.82 2.13
N VAL A 14 23.27 -4.01 2.08
CA VAL A 14 21.82 -4.23 2.20
C VAL A 14 21.57 -4.99 3.49
N PHE A 15 20.72 -4.44 4.34
CA PHE A 15 20.27 -5.09 5.57
C PHE A 15 18.90 -5.68 5.33
N CYS A 16 18.75 -6.97 5.61
CA CYS A 16 17.48 -7.68 5.58
C CYS A 16 17.07 -7.98 7.02
N TYR A 17 15.94 -7.42 7.44
CA TYR A 17 15.38 -7.67 8.76
C TYR A 17 14.31 -8.75 8.66
N LEU A 18 14.09 -9.48 9.75
CA LEU A 18 13.03 -10.47 9.86
C LEU A 18 12.35 -10.31 11.21
N ASN A 19 11.02 -10.29 11.19
CA ASN A 19 10.22 -10.18 12.38
C ASN A 19 9.97 -11.59 12.97
N LEU A 20 10.44 -11.83 14.19
CA LEU A 20 10.27 -13.08 14.92
C LEU A 20 9.36 -12.87 16.15
N ASN A 21 8.35 -13.73 16.28
CA ASN A 21 7.63 -13.92 17.54
C ASN A 21 8.43 -14.85 18.44
N TYR A 22 8.76 -14.41 19.66
CA TYR A 22 9.15 -15.32 20.73
C TYR A 22 7.92 -15.63 21.60
N PRO A 23 7.51 -16.90 21.75
CA PRO A 23 6.65 -17.28 22.84
C PRO A 23 7.50 -17.29 24.12
N VAL A 24 7.53 -16.20 24.87
CA VAL A 24 8.07 -16.21 26.23
C VAL A 24 6.91 -16.41 27.19
N ASP A 25 7.02 -17.47 28.00
CA ASP A 25 6.06 -17.87 29.03
C ASP A 25 5.48 -16.67 29.79
N GLY A 26 4.24 -16.31 29.46
CA GLY A 26 3.37 -15.49 30.31
C GLY A 26 3.67 -13.99 30.41
N ALA A 27 4.53 -13.43 29.56
CA ALA A 27 4.74 -11.98 29.50
C ALA A 27 4.75 -11.51 28.03
N ILE A 28 3.86 -10.56 27.73
CA ILE A 28 3.75 -9.63 26.59
C ILE A 28 4.46 -10.09 25.30
N ASP A 29 3.71 -10.27 24.21
CA ASP A 29 4.22 -10.50 22.85
C ASP A 29 5.21 -9.39 22.44
N GLU A 30 6.49 -9.52 22.81
CA GLU A 30 7.54 -8.59 22.39
C GLU A 30 8.01 -8.98 20.98
N PHE A 31 7.62 -8.19 19.99
CA PHE A 31 8.16 -8.29 18.64
C PHE A 31 9.61 -7.83 18.62
N MET A 32 10.51 -8.70 18.20
CA MET A 32 11.93 -8.39 18.06
C MET A 32 12.35 -8.50 16.60
N PHE A 33 12.75 -7.36 16.02
CA PHE A 33 13.41 -7.36 14.71
C PHE A 33 14.80 -7.95 14.84
N GLN A 34 14.97 -9.15 14.28
CA GLN A 34 16.29 -9.73 14.15
C GLN A 34 16.82 -9.45 12.75
N LYS A 35 18.06 -8.95 12.70
CA LYS A 35 18.82 -8.88 11.46
C LYS A 35 18.99 -10.31 10.94
N SER A 36 18.35 -10.63 9.82
CA SER A 36 18.34 -11.99 9.27
C SER A 36 19.54 -12.25 8.37
N SER A 37 19.78 -11.38 7.40
CA SER A 37 20.91 -11.53 6.48
C SER A 37 21.49 -10.17 6.08
N THR A 38 22.74 -10.19 5.62
CA THR A 38 23.40 -9.02 5.06
C THR A 38 24.38 -9.46 4.01
N PHE A 39 24.34 -8.78 2.88
CA PHE A 39 25.33 -8.94 1.85
C PHE A 39 25.88 -7.57 1.44
N ARG A 40 27.04 -7.62 0.81
CA ARG A 40 27.74 -6.45 0.31
C ARG A 40 27.75 -6.48 -1.22
N HIS A 41 27.19 -5.44 -1.83
CA HIS A 41 27.30 -5.24 -3.26
C HIS A 41 28.67 -4.63 -3.60
N PRO A 42 29.34 -5.04 -4.69
CA PRO A 42 30.68 -4.52 -5.04
C PRO A 42 30.68 -3.01 -5.29
N TYR A 43 29.60 -2.45 -5.83
CA TYR A 43 29.47 -1.06 -6.23
C TYR A 43 28.49 -0.27 -5.33
N PRO A 44 28.52 1.07 -5.37
CA PRO A 44 27.54 1.88 -4.67
C PRO A 44 26.12 1.58 -5.14
N ILE A 45 25.22 1.28 -4.20
CA ILE A 45 23.81 0.97 -4.45
C ILE A 45 23.02 2.27 -4.61
N SER A 46 22.20 2.33 -5.65
CA SER A 46 21.30 3.46 -5.94
C SER A 46 19.84 3.17 -5.58
N ASN A 47 19.41 1.91 -5.65
CA ASN A 47 18.11 1.45 -5.17
C ASN A 47 18.10 -0.08 -5.01
N VAL A 48 17.18 -0.59 -4.21
CA VAL A 48 16.88 -2.03 -4.08
C VAL A 48 15.38 -2.20 -4.22
N VAL A 49 14.95 -3.11 -5.10
CA VAL A 49 13.54 -3.43 -5.33
C VAL A 49 13.32 -4.90 -4.96
N PRO A 50 12.66 -5.18 -3.83
CA PRO A 50 12.25 -6.53 -3.47
C PRO A 50 11.11 -7.02 -4.36
N GLY A 51 11.14 -8.29 -4.76
CA GLY A 51 10.10 -8.92 -5.56
C GLY A 51 10.46 -10.36 -5.94
N ASP A 52 9.49 -11.17 -6.31
CA ASP A 52 9.74 -12.54 -6.81
C ASP A 52 9.99 -12.51 -8.32
N PHE A 53 11.25 -12.29 -8.68
CA PHE A 53 11.68 -12.21 -10.08
C PHE A 53 11.90 -13.59 -10.69
N THR A 54 12.13 -14.61 -9.86
CA THR A 54 12.28 -16.01 -10.28
C THR A 54 10.96 -16.78 -10.39
N TYR A 55 9.86 -16.16 -9.97
CA TYR A 55 8.51 -16.73 -9.99
C TYR A 55 8.42 -18.06 -9.21
N ASP A 56 9.14 -18.15 -8.09
CA ASP A 56 9.18 -19.33 -7.24
C ASP A 56 8.47 -19.11 -5.89
N GLY A 57 7.87 -17.94 -5.68
CA GLY A 57 7.21 -17.58 -4.43
C GLY A 57 8.15 -17.19 -3.30
N LYS A 58 9.43 -16.88 -3.59
CA LYS A 58 10.37 -16.28 -2.62
C LYS A 58 10.69 -14.84 -3.00
N LEU A 59 11.09 -14.06 -1.99
CA LEU A 59 11.44 -12.66 -2.18
C LEU A 59 12.89 -12.51 -2.65
N ASP A 60 13.08 -12.25 -3.94
CA ASP A 60 14.37 -11.87 -4.51
C ASP A 60 14.62 -10.35 -4.35
N LEU A 61 15.86 -9.94 -4.61
CA LEU A 61 16.26 -8.52 -4.58
C LEU A 61 16.86 -8.09 -5.92
N LEU A 62 16.21 -7.14 -6.59
CA LEU A 62 16.78 -6.44 -7.72
C LEU A 62 17.57 -5.22 -7.23
N VAL A 63 18.88 -5.26 -7.39
CA VAL A 63 19.80 -4.21 -6.94
C VAL A 63 20.22 -3.37 -8.14
N MET A 64 20.00 -2.05 -8.03
CA MET A 64 20.49 -1.05 -8.99
C MET A 64 21.73 -0.39 -8.40
N SER A 65 22.81 -0.30 -9.17
CA SER A 65 24.06 0.27 -8.71
C SER A 65 24.73 1.15 -9.75
N GLN A 66 25.64 2.00 -9.28
CA GLN A 66 26.41 2.86 -10.15
C GLN A 66 27.25 2.04 -11.13
N SER A 67 27.05 2.27 -12.44
CA SER A 67 27.78 1.53 -13.45
C SER A 67 29.25 1.92 -13.49
N THR A 68 30.12 0.91 -13.64
CA THR A 68 31.57 1.13 -13.81
C THR A 68 31.97 1.42 -15.25
N ASN A 69 31.15 1.00 -16.21
CA ASN A 69 31.45 1.07 -17.64
C ASN A 69 30.86 2.32 -18.29
N ASN A 70 29.75 2.86 -17.75
CA ASN A 70 29.07 4.02 -18.29
C ASN A 70 28.52 4.90 -17.17
N GLN A 71 29.10 6.09 -16.99
CA GLN A 71 28.69 7.03 -15.93
C GLN A 71 27.23 7.52 -16.04
N ASN A 72 26.58 7.32 -17.19
CA ASN A 72 25.19 7.67 -17.44
C ASN A 72 24.24 6.46 -17.43
N ALA A 73 24.67 5.35 -16.83
CA ALA A 73 23.90 4.11 -16.71
C ALA A 73 23.87 3.59 -15.28
N LEU A 74 22.84 2.81 -14.97
CA LEU A 74 22.75 1.98 -13.78
C LEU A 74 22.96 0.53 -14.19
N ASP A 75 23.90 -0.13 -13.52
CA ASP A 75 24.03 -1.58 -13.60
C ASP A 75 22.90 -2.19 -12.75
N ILE A 76 22.33 -3.30 -13.21
CA ILE A 76 21.25 -3.99 -12.52
C ILE A 76 21.69 -5.43 -12.25
N SER A 77 21.44 -5.91 -11.03
CA SER A 77 21.79 -7.26 -10.60
C SER A 77 20.65 -7.89 -9.82
N LEU A 78 20.33 -9.15 -10.11
CA LEU A 78 19.35 -9.94 -9.38
C LEU A 78 20.05 -10.81 -8.33
N TYR A 79 19.62 -10.69 -7.08
CA TYR A 79 20.01 -11.56 -5.97
C TYR A 79 18.85 -12.48 -5.64
N MET A 80 18.98 -13.76 -5.99
CA MET A 80 17.93 -14.76 -5.77
C MET A 80 17.92 -15.25 -4.32
N ALA A 81 16.74 -15.47 -3.76
CA ALA A 81 16.57 -15.98 -2.41
C ALA A 81 16.87 -17.48 -2.30
N ASN A 82 17.69 -17.85 -1.31
CA ASN A 82 17.89 -19.24 -0.92
C ASN A 82 16.94 -19.63 0.22
N ALA A 83 16.70 -20.93 0.40
CA ALA A 83 15.81 -21.48 1.44
C ALA A 83 16.16 -21.08 2.90
N GLY A 84 17.38 -20.58 3.14
CA GLY A 84 17.85 -20.10 4.46
C GLY A 84 17.70 -18.60 4.73
N GLY A 85 17.12 -17.82 3.80
CA GLY A 85 17.02 -16.35 3.92
C GLY A 85 18.28 -15.57 3.48
N ASP A 86 19.31 -16.28 3.04
CA ASP A 86 20.49 -15.72 2.36
C ASP A 86 20.24 -15.58 0.85
N PHE A 87 21.08 -14.80 0.18
CA PHE A 87 20.99 -14.58 -1.26
C PHE A 87 22.11 -15.26 -2.03
N ALA A 88 21.79 -15.77 -3.22
CA ALA A 88 22.74 -16.34 -4.16
C ALA A 88 23.68 -15.27 -4.75
N TYR A 89 24.67 -15.72 -5.52
CA TYR A 89 25.55 -14.80 -6.26
C TYR A 89 24.74 -13.99 -7.28
N PRO A 90 25.01 -12.68 -7.45
CA PRO A 90 24.20 -11.84 -8.32
C PRO A 90 24.25 -12.28 -9.78
N ILE A 91 23.10 -12.29 -10.43
CA ILE A 91 22.96 -12.42 -11.88
C ILE A 91 22.91 -11.01 -12.47
N PHE A 92 23.81 -10.69 -13.38
CA PHE A 92 23.78 -9.40 -14.08
C PHE A 92 22.67 -9.40 -15.13
N VAL A 93 21.88 -8.33 -15.15
CA VAL A 93 20.81 -8.15 -16.14
C VAL A 93 21.09 -6.89 -16.97
N PRO A 94 20.39 -6.70 -18.12
CA PRO A 94 20.67 -5.55 -18.99
C PRO A 94 20.57 -4.21 -18.23
N PRO A 95 21.50 -3.26 -18.44
CA PRO A 95 21.55 -2.01 -17.69
C PRO A 95 20.46 -1.04 -18.14
N SER A 96 20.13 -0.08 -17.27
CA SER A 96 19.25 1.05 -17.58
C SER A 96 20.04 2.36 -17.68
N THR A 97 19.39 3.43 -18.12
CA THR A 97 19.90 4.80 -17.92
C THR A 97 19.91 5.17 -16.44
N LEU A 98 20.27 6.41 -16.09
CA LEU A 98 20.15 6.90 -14.71
C LEU A 98 18.68 6.99 -14.20
N SER A 99 17.70 6.92 -15.10
CA SER A 99 16.28 6.80 -14.73
C SER A 99 16.01 5.38 -14.26
N GLN A 100 15.57 5.21 -13.02
CA GLN A 100 15.38 3.90 -12.42
C GLN A 100 14.18 3.17 -13.06
N PRO A 101 14.34 1.94 -13.58
CA PRO A 101 13.20 1.21 -14.11
C PRO A 101 12.23 0.79 -12.99
N ILE A 102 10.95 0.67 -13.29
CA ILE A 102 9.89 0.33 -12.33
C ILE A 102 9.27 -1.04 -12.61
N PRO A 103 8.93 -1.84 -11.58
CA PRO A 103 8.18 -3.09 -11.71
C PRO A 103 6.80 -2.90 -12.31
N ILE A 104 6.44 -3.75 -13.25
CA ILE A 104 5.14 -3.80 -13.91
C ILE A 104 4.89 -5.24 -14.38
N ASP A 105 3.65 -5.60 -14.70
CA ASP A 105 3.34 -6.77 -15.52
C ASP A 105 2.67 -6.26 -16.81
N THR A 106 3.36 -6.44 -17.94
CA THR A 106 2.94 -5.88 -19.23
C THR A 106 2.25 -6.87 -20.15
N ASN A 107 2.37 -8.17 -19.87
CA ASN A 107 1.87 -9.24 -20.73
C ASN A 107 0.79 -10.10 -20.05
N GLY A 108 0.44 -9.80 -18.79
CA GLY A 108 -0.64 -10.41 -18.03
C GLY A 108 -0.29 -11.77 -17.45
N ASP A 109 0.99 -12.15 -17.44
CA ASP A 109 1.48 -13.41 -16.88
C ASP A 109 1.79 -13.33 -15.37
N MET A 110 1.60 -12.16 -14.76
CA MET A 110 1.88 -11.86 -13.35
C MET A 110 3.34 -12.03 -12.92
N LYS A 111 4.27 -12.27 -13.84
CA LYS A 111 5.69 -12.15 -13.55
C LYS A 111 6.07 -10.67 -13.50
N ILE A 112 7.12 -10.38 -12.75
CA ILE A 112 7.59 -9.00 -12.61
C ILE A 112 8.47 -8.64 -13.80
N ASP A 113 7.93 -7.86 -14.73
CA ASP A 113 8.67 -7.12 -15.75
C ASP A 113 9.20 -5.79 -15.20
N LEU A 114 10.06 -5.11 -15.95
CA LEU A 114 10.43 -3.72 -15.66
C LEU A 114 10.16 -2.79 -16.84
N LEU A 115 9.67 -1.59 -16.56
CA LEU A 115 9.56 -0.49 -17.52
C LEU A 115 10.64 0.55 -17.28
N GLY A 116 11.36 0.94 -18.32
CA GLY A 116 12.39 1.97 -18.22
C GLY A 116 13.00 2.35 -19.56
N ILE A 117 14.23 2.89 -19.52
CA ILE A 117 14.98 3.30 -20.71
C ILE A 117 16.36 2.64 -20.66
N THR A 118 16.73 1.95 -21.72
CA THR A 118 18.07 1.37 -21.88
C THR A 118 19.05 2.42 -22.43
N PRO A 119 20.37 2.31 -22.18
CA PRO A 119 21.35 3.21 -22.79
C PRO A 119 21.24 3.29 -24.32
N GLN A 120 20.90 2.17 -24.98
CA GLN A 120 20.75 2.06 -26.42
C GLN A 120 19.49 2.76 -26.96
N SER A 121 18.38 2.74 -26.22
CA SER A 121 17.10 3.36 -26.62
C SER A 121 17.01 4.84 -26.26
N SER A 122 17.91 5.35 -25.40
CA SER A 122 17.86 6.72 -24.86
C SER A 122 17.82 7.86 -25.90
N SER A 123 18.31 7.62 -27.12
CA SER A 123 18.32 8.58 -28.23
C SER A 123 17.18 8.38 -29.24
N SER A 124 16.33 7.35 -29.04
CA SER A 124 15.16 7.06 -29.86
C SER A 124 14.03 8.07 -29.63
N SER A 125 13.18 8.26 -30.65
CA SER A 125 11.90 8.96 -30.48
C SER A 125 10.91 8.21 -29.59
N SER A 126 11.08 6.89 -29.47
CA SER A 126 10.33 6.01 -28.58
C SER A 126 11.32 5.30 -27.66
N PRO A 127 11.76 5.96 -26.56
CA PRO A 127 12.86 5.47 -25.73
C PRO A 127 12.46 4.41 -24.71
N ILE A 128 11.16 4.19 -24.46
CA ILE A 128 10.71 3.25 -23.43
C ILE A 128 10.93 1.81 -23.92
N GLN A 129 11.46 0.97 -23.04
CA GLN A 129 11.70 -0.46 -23.23
C GLN A 129 11.15 -1.25 -22.04
N ILE A 130 10.86 -2.52 -22.28
CA ILE A 130 10.46 -3.47 -21.25
C ILE A 130 11.58 -4.51 -21.06
N TRP A 131 11.94 -4.75 -19.80
CA TRP A 131 12.68 -5.94 -19.40
C TRP A 131 11.63 -7.00 -19.09
N GLU A 132 11.26 -7.76 -20.12
CA GLU A 132 10.23 -8.80 -20.02
C GLU A 132 10.82 -10.00 -19.29
N ASN A 133 10.14 -10.47 -18.25
CA ASN A 133 10.61 -11.57 -17.40
C ASN A 133 10.65 -12.88 -18.19
N ALA A 134 11.86 -13.32 -18.51
CA ALA A 134 12.14 -14.52 -19.30
C ALA A 134 12.58 -15.70 -18.43
N TRP A 135 12.55 -15.55 -17.10
CA TRP A 135 13.12 -16.53 -16.20
C TRP A 135 12.42 -17.88 -16.30
N ASN A 136 13.24 -18.93 -16.44
CA ASN A 136 12.81 -20.31 -16.45
C ASN A 136 13.80 -21.18 -15.66
N SER A 137 13.36 -21.65 -14.50
CA SER A 137 14.15 -22.51 -13.61
C SER A 137 14.53 -23.87 -14.20
N SER A 138 13.92 -24.28 -15.32
CA SER A 138 14.24 -25.54 -16.00
C SER A 138 15.40 -25.42 -17.00
N ILE A 139 15.92 -24.21 -17.24
CA ILE A 139 16.98 -23.95 -18.21
C ILE A 139 18.24 -23.46 -17.47
N ASP A 140 19.35 -24.17 -17.66
CA ASP A 140 20.65 -23.73 -17.17
C ASP A 140 21.03 -22.38 -17.82
N ASP A 141 21.53 -21.43 -17.01
CA ASP A 141 21.87 -20.06 -17.43
C ASP A 141 20.71 -19.28 -18.09
N SER A 142 19.47 -19.51 -17.63
CA SER A 142 18.30 -18.75 -18.09
C SER A 142 18.54 -17.24 -17.98
N PRO A 143 18.29 -16.45 -19.04
CA PRO A 143 18.23 -15.00 -18.88
C PRO A 143 17.10 -14.64 -17.92
N VAL A 144 17.32 -13.64 -17.08
CA VAL A 144 16.26 -13.09 -16.21
C VAL A 144 15.28 -12.26 -17.06
N PHE A 145 15.82 -11.44 -17.96
CA PHE A 145 15.04 -10.50 -18.76
C PHE A 145 15.43 -10.51 -20.23
N ASN A 146 14.42 -10.40 -21.09
CA ASN A 146 14.57 -10.03 -22.50
C ASN A 146 14.20 -8.55 -22.68
N ILE A 147 15.02 -7.80 -23.43
CA ILE A 147 14.67 -6.42 -23.78
C ILE A 147 13.74 -6.44 -24.98
N VAL A 148 12.52 -5.94 -24.78
CA VAL A 148 11.48 -5.87 -25.82
C VAL A 148 10.92 -4.46 -25.95
N ASN A 149 10.36 -4.16 -27.12
CA ASN A 149 9.62 -2.92 -27.33
C ASN A 149 8.23 -3.05 -26.70
N PRO A 150 7.76 -2.04 -25.96
CA PRO A 150 6.42 -2.05 -25.40
C PRO A 150 5.35 -1.93 -26.50
N SER A 151 4.18 -2.56 -26.28
CA SER A 151 2.98 -2.35 -27.10
C SER A 151 2.26 -1.08 -26.65
N PHE A 152 2.80 0.10 -27.01
CA PHE A 152 2.24 1.40 -26.63
C PHE A 152 1.62 2.10 -27.84
N GLU A 153 0.32 2.40 -27.77
CA GLU A 153 -0.40 3.20 -28.75
C GLU A 153 -0.40 4.68 -28.33
N GLY A 154 0.56 5.44 -28.88
CA GLY A 154 0.69 6.88 -28.60
C GLY A 154 2.12 7.39 -28.70
N THR A 155 2.31 8.70 -28.56
CA THR A 155 3.65 9.30 -28.53
C THR A 155 4.27 9.14 -27.13
N GLN A 156 5.40 8.44 -27.06
CA GLN A 156 6.14 8.27 -25.82
C GLN A 156 6.85 9.56 -25.40
N CYS A 157 6.89 9.81 -24.09
CA CYS A 157 7.69 10.88 -23.53
C CYS A 157 9.12 10.44 -23.17
N LYS A 158 9.97 11.43 -22.92
CA LYS A 158 11.23 11.20 -22.20
C LYS A 158 10.95 11.22 -20.70
N ILE A 159 11.21 10.10 -20.04
CA ILE A 159 11.01 9.95 -18.59
C ILE A 159 11.95 10.91 -17.85
N ALA A 160 11.42 11.61 -16.85
CA ALA A 160 12.18 12.49 -15.98
C ALA A 160 13.17 11.70 -15.12
N ASN A 161 14.29 12.32 -14.73
CA ASN A 161 15.19 11.72 -13.75
C ASN A 161 15.62 12.76 -12.70
N PRO A 162 15.20 12.63 -11.43
CA PRO A 162 14.31 11.58 -10.90
C PRO A 162 12.86 11.70 -11.40
N HIS A 163 12.11 10.60 -11.35
CA HIS A 163 10.67 10.54 -11.63
C HIS A 163 9.83 10.04 -10.44
N SER A 164 8.52 10.17 -10.59
CA SER A 164 7.51 9.60 -9.69
C SER A 164 6.54 8.68 -10.45
N ASN A 165 7.04 7.97 -11.47
CA ASN A 165 6.26 7.01 -12.24
C ASN A 165 5.58 6.00 -11.31
N ALA A 166 4.36 5.58 -11.65
CA ALA A 166 3.55 4.70 -10.84
C ALA A 166 2.76 3.70 -11.69
N VAL A 167 2.48 2.54 -11.11
CA VAL A 167 1.59 1.50 -11.66
C VAL A 167 0.36 1.42 -10.75
N VAL A 168 -0.76 2.01 -11.18
CA VAL A 168 -1.96 2.20 -10.35
C VAL A 168 -3.20 2.39 -11.22
N ASP A 169 -4.36 1.86 -10.83
CA ASP A 169 -5.63 2.05 -11.54
C ASP A 169 -6.10 3.52 -11.47
N LEU A 170 -6.09 4.21 -12.60
CA LEU A 170 -6.45 5.63 -12.72
C LEU A 170 -7.76 5.87 -13.47
N ASN A 171 -8.24 4.89 -14.24
CA ASN A 171 -9.52 4.98 -14.98
C ASN A 171 -10.70 4.33 -14.21
N GLY A 172 -10.40 3.53 -13.20
CA GLY A 172 -11.30 2.88 -12.28
C GLY A 172 -11.84 1.49 -12.66
N ASP A 173 -11.17 0.76 -13.56
CA ASP A 173 -11.53 -0.60 -13.99
C ASP A 173 -10.89 -1.73 -13.17
N CYS A 174 -10.17 -1.41 -12.09
CA CYS A 174 -9.40 -2.34 -11.27
C CYS A 174 -8.24 -3.02 -12.01
N LEU A 175 -7.81 -2.47 -13.15
CA LEU A 175 -6.60 -2.83 -13.86
C LEU A 175 -5.58 -1.71 -13.69
N ALA A 176 -4.32 -2.05 -13.41
CA ALA A 176 -3.32 -1.01 -13.16
C ALA A 176 -2.95 -0.28 -14.46
N ASP A 177 -3.03 1.05 -14.44
CA ASP A 177 -2.55 1.95 -15.50
C ASP A 177 -1.12 2.41 -15.20
N ILE A 178 -0.48 3.10 -16.17
CA ILE A 178 0.86 3.66 -16.00
C ILE A 178 0.78 5.18 -15.96
N PHE A 179 1.28 5.76 -14.87
CA PHE A 179 1.60 7.18 -14.80
C PHE A 179 3.09 7.38 -15.08
N LEU A 180 3.42 8.25 -16.03
CA LEU A 180 4.80 8.65 -16.33
C LEU A 180 5.00 10.14 -16.06
N LEU A 181 6.03 10.47 -15.26
CA LEU A 181 6.55 11.82 -15.13
C LEU A 181 7.58 12.07 -16.24
N CYS A 182 7.33 13.09 -17.04
CA CYS A 182 8.07 13.36 -18.25
C CYS A 182 8.81 14.70 -18.18
N ASP A 183 9.98 14.76 -18.81
CA ASP A 183 10.81 15.96 -18.88
C ASP A 183 11.49 16.08 -20.26
N ASN A 184 11.14 17.15 -20.98
CA ASN A 184 11.71 17.48 -22.29
C ASN A 184 12.74 18.63 -22.21
N GLY A 185 13.17 19.03 -21.01
CA GLY A 185 14.06 20.16 -20.78
C GLY A 185 13.38 21.53 -20.93
N SER A 186 12.04 21.57 -21.04
CA SER A 186 11.28 22.81 -20.95
C SER A 186 11.15 23.29 -19.50
N ALA A 187 10.60 24.49 -19.29
CA ALA A 187 10.49 25.08 -17.95
C ALA A 187 9.60 24.25 -17.00
N ASN A 188 8.60 23.53 -17.51
CA ASN A 188 7.67 22.74 -16.71
C ASN A 188 7.71 21.27 -17.13
N LYS A 189 7.75 20.37 -16.13
CA LYS A 189 7.50 18.95 -16.35
C LYS A 189 6.05 18.72 -16.77
N TYR A 190 5.78 17.57 -17.36
CA TYR A 190 4.44 17.15 -17.75
C TYR A 190 4.27 15.67 -17.41
N TYR A 191 3.04 15.18 -17.46
CA TYR A 191 2.75 13.77 -17.23
C TYR A 191 2.08 13.14 -18.45
N GLN A 192 2.19 11.82 -18.51
CA GLN A 192 1.38 10.97 -19.39
C GLN A 192 0.69 9.89 -18.55
N ILE A 193 -0.56 9.58 -18.90
CA ILE A 193 -1.29 8.43 -18.35
C ILE A 193 -1.56 7.47 -19.49
N TRP A 194 -1.13 6.22 -19.32
CA TRP A 194 -1.30 5.14 -20.27
C TRP A 194 -2.24 4.09 -19.68
N VAL A 195 -3.38 3.89 -20.33
CA VAL A 195 -4.40 2.94 -19.88
C VAL A 195 -4.05 1.54 -20.37
N ASN A 196 -4.18 0.55 -19.48
CA ASN A 196 -3.96 -0.85 -19.80
C ASN A 196 -5.17 -1.43 -20.57
N ASN A 197 -4.95 -1.91 -21.80
CA ASN A 197 -5.98 -2.56 -22.62
C ASN A 197 -5.72 -4.06 -22.78
N LYS A 198 -5.06 -4.69 -21.81
CA LYS A 198 -4.71 -6.12 -21.81
C LYS A 198 -3.87 -6.48 -23.04
N ASP A 199 -4.30 -7.48 -23.82
CA ASP A 199 -3.59 -7.94 -25.02
C ASP A 199 -3.42 -6.86 -26.10
N ALA A 200 -4.23 -5.80 -26.09
CA ALA A 200 -4.05 -4.67 -27.01
C ALA A 200 -2.89 -3.74 -26.59
N GLY A 201 -2.29 -3.96 -25.41
CA GLY A 201 -1.21 -3.14 -24.86
C GLY A 201 -1.75 -1.88 -24.18
N PHE A 202 -0.92 -0.84 -24.12
CA PHE A 202 -1.25 0.39 -23.41
C PHE A 202 -1.55 1.53 -24.37
N SER A 203 -2.64 2.27 -24.15
CA SER A 203 -3.00 3.44 -24.97
C SER A 203 -2.81 4.74 -24.19
N LEU A 204 -2.23 5.76 -24.83
CA LEU A 204 -2.08 7.08 -24.23
C LEU A 204 -3.46 7.73 -24.02
N ALA A 205 -3.90 7.81 -22.77
CA ALA A 205 -5.21 8.37 -22.41
C ALA A 205 -5.15 9.88 -22.15
N GLN A 206 -4.08 10.34 -21.47
CA GLN A 206 -3.94 11.75 -21.10
C GLN A 206 -2.51 12.23 -21.18
N THR A 207 -2.37 13.53 -21.45
CA THR A 207 -1.12 14.28 -21.29
C THR A 207 -1.47 15.65 -20.72
N GLY A 208 -0.73 16.10 -19.72
CA GLY A 208 -0.98 17.41 -19.10
C GLY A 208 0.28 18.03 -18.51
N SER A 209 0.37 19.36 -18.55
CA SER A 209 1.46 20.09 -17.90
C SER A 209 1.29 20.11 -16.39
N LEU A 210 2.39 19.92 -15.67
CA LEU A 210 2.41 20.01 -14.22
C LEU A 210 2.79 21.44 -13.78
N PRO A 211 2.34 21.89 -12.60
CA PRO A 211 2.78 23.17 -12.04
C PRO A 211 4.31 23.27 -11.94
N SER A 212 4.84 24.48 -12.09
CA SER A 212 6.28 24.74 -11.97
C SER A 212 6.80 24.42 -10.57
N GLY A 213 8.05 23.97 -10.47
CA GLY A 213 8.69 23.68 -9.19
C GLY A 213 8.22 22.37 -8.53
N ILE A 214 7.55 21.50 -9.30
CA ILE A 214 7.11 20.20 -8.82
C ILE A 214 8.28 19.33 -8.33
N GLN A 215 8.06 18.68 -7.20
CA GLN A 215 8.97 17.71 -6.59
C GLN A 215 8.44 16.29 -6.87
N SER A 216 8.27 15.47 -5.84
CA SER A 216 7.73 14.11 -5.95
C SER A 216 6.19 14.10 -5.99
N ILE A 217 5.64 13.09 -6.64
CA ILE A 217 4.21 12.80 -6.75
C ILE A 217 3.91 11.47 -6.07
N SER A 218 2.81 11.41 -5.32
CA SER A 218 2.28 10.20 -4.67
C SER A 218 0.79 10.06 -4.94
N PHE A 219 0.27 8.86 -4.73
CA PHE A 219 -1.07 8.47 -5.16
C PHE A 219 -1.85 7.85 -4.00
N ALA A 220 -3.04 8.37 -3.71
CA ALA A 220 -3.98 7.83 -2.74
C ALA A 220 -5.38 8.41 -2.97
N ASP A 221 -6.42 7.74 -2.48
CA ASP A 221 -7.77 8.28 -2.41
C ASP A 221 -7.86 9.20 -1.17
N ILE A 222 -7.82 10.53 -1.39
CA ILE A 222 -7.70 11.50 -0.29
C ILE A 222 -9.05 11.80 0.35
N ASP A 223 -10.11 11.84 -0.45
CA ASP A 223 -11.46 12.21 0.00
C ASP A 223 -12.45 11.05 0.05
N ARG A 224 -11.97 9.81 -0.17
CA ARG A 224 -12.73 8.59 -0.02
C ARG A 224 -13.91 8.55 -0.99
N ASP A 225 -13.63 8.86 -2.26
CA ASP A 225 -14.61 8.84 -3.34
C ASP A 225 -14.52 7.59 -4.23
N GLY A 226 -13.55 6.71 -3.96
CA GLY A 226 -13.33 5.47 -4.69
C GLY A 226 -12.44 5.63 -5.92
N THR A 227 -11.65 6.71 -5.97
CA THR A 227 -10.74 7.05 -7.06
C THR A 227 -9.37 7.45 -6.51
N ILE A 228 -8.30 7.19 -7.27
CA ILE A 228 -6.94 7.55 -6.86
C ILE A 228 -6.61 8.97 -7.30
N ASP A 229 -6.27 9.82 -6.33
CA ASP A 229 -5.85 11.20 -6.52
C ASP A 229 -4.32 11.34 -6.62
N MET A 230 -3.86 12.50 -7.08
CA MET A 230 -2.45 12.88 -7.07
C MET A 230 -2.16 13.86 -5.94
N VAL A 231 -1.17 13.53 -5.10
CA VAL A 231 -0.60 14.42 -4.10
C VAL A 231 0.84 14.75 -4.44
N PHE A 232 1.18 16.03 -4.53
CA PHE A 232 2.54 16.45 -4.89
C PHE A 232 2.93 17.79 -4.29
N VAL A 233 4.22 18.00 -4.15
CA VAL A 233 4.77 19.25 -3.62
C VAL A 233 5.27 20.13 -4.77
N THR A 234 5.03 21.43 -4.66
CA THR A 234 5.69 22.46 -5.49
C THR A 234 6.45 23.42 -4.60
N CYS A 235 7.69 23.75 -4.93
CA CYS A 235 8.48 24.76 -4.20
C CYS A 235 9.03 25.81 -5.16
N SER A 236 9.19 27.04 -4.69
CA SER A 236 9.76 28.14 -5.50
C SER A 236 11.24 27.91 -5.82
N SER A 237 11.97 27.32 -4.87
CA SER A 237 13.36 26.89 -5.06
C SER A 237 13.69 25.73 -4.13
N VAL A 238 14.73 24.97 -4.46
CA VAL A 238 15.29 23.90 -3.61
C VAL A 238 16.78 24.17 -3.41
N SER A 239 17.21 24.20 -2.16
CA SER A 239 18.61 24.47 -1.79
C SER A 239 19.52 23.27 -2.09
N ALA A 240 20.84 23.50 -2.02
CA ALA A 240 21.82 22.42 -2.12
C ALA A 240 21.75 21.39 -0.97
N THR A 241 21.06 21.71 0.13
CA THR A 241 20.80 20.81 1.27
C THR A 241 19.49 20.04 1.13
N GLY A 242 18.77 20.22 0.01
CA GLY A 242 17.52 19.52 -0.30
C GLY A 242 16.27 20.16 0.29
N VAL A 243 16.38 21.38 0.80
CA VAL A 243 15.30 22.11 1.47
C VAL A 243 14.59 23.00 0.46
N GLY A 244 13.29 22.79 0.30
CA GLY A 244 12.40 23.59 -0.54
C GLY A 244 11.85 24.79 0.22
N THR A 245 11.82 25.95 -0.45
CA THR A 245 11.25 27.20 0.10
C THR A 245 9.93 27.55 -0.59
N ASP A 246 9.05 28.23 0.16
CA ASP A 246 7.69 28.62 -0.26
C ASP A 246 6.91 27.44 -0.86
N CYS A 247 7.02 26.28 -0.22
CA CYS A 247 6.41 25.06 -0.71
C CYS A 247 4.89 25.06 -0.52
N SER A 248 4.19 24.39 -1.42
CA SER A 248 2.77 24.05 -1.29
C SER A 248 2.59 22.55 -1.49
N ILE A 249 1.70 21.96 -0.70
CA ILE A 249 1.16 20.62 -0.92
C ILE A 249 -0.05 20.77 -1.83
N ASN A 250 -0.07 20.06 -2.94
CA ASN A 250 -1.11 20.13 -3.95
C ASN A 250 -1.82 18.78 -4.04
N ILE A 251 -3.14 18.81 -4.12
CA ILE A 251 -4.00 17.64 -4.26
C ILE A 251 -4.82 17.85 -5.52
N ALA A 252 -4.60 17.00 -6.52
CA ALA A 252 -5.40 16.96 -7.74
C ALA A 252 -6.32 15.74 -7.67
N TYR A 253 -7.60 15.99 -7.48
CA TYR A 253 -8.61 14.95 -7.37
C TYR A 253 -8.93 14.37 -8.74
N ASN A 254 -9.05 13.06 -8.81
CA ASN A 254 -9.33 12.37 -10.06
C ASN A 254 -10.82 12.46 -10.40
N LYS A 255 -11.17 13.32 -11.36
CA LYS A 255 -12.57 13.48 -11.77
C LYS A 255 -13.00 12.24 -12.55
N GLN A 256 -13.72 11.34 -11.88
CA GLN A 256 -14.32 10.13 -12.45
C GLN A 256 -15.81 9.97 -12.12
N LEU A 257 -16.42 8.91 -12.67
CA LEU A 257 -17.72 8.38 -12.26
C LEU A 257 -17.79 8.21 -10.73
N PRO A 258 -18.64 8.99 -10.03
CA PRO A 258 -18.79 8.88 -8.58
C PRO A 258 -19.54 7.60 -8.21
N LEU A 259 -19.49 7.20 -6.93
CA LEU A 259 -20.40 6.20 -6.39
C LEU A 259 -21.86 6.69 -6.48
N CYS A 260 -22.78 5.80 -6.87
CA CYS A 260 -24.21 6.13 -6.89
C CYS A 260 -24.74 6.39 -5.47
N ALA A 261 -25.43 7.52 -5.28
CA ALA A 261 -25.93 7.94 -3.96
C ALA A 261 -26.95 6.96 -3.33
N SER A 262 -27.63 6.15 -4.13
CA SER A 262 -28.56 5.12 -3.70
C SER A 262 -28.71 4.06 -4.80
N SER A 263 -29.09 2.84 -4.41
CA SER A 263 -29.42 1.75 -5.33
C SER A 263 -30.62 2.05 -6.23
N THR A 264 -31.43 3.06 -5.90
CA THR A 264 -32.59 3.51 -6.70
C THR A 264 -32.25 4.59 -7.72
N VAL A 265 -31.04 5.17 -7.68
CA VAL A 265 -30.62 6.21 -8.62
C VAL A 265 -30.38 5.58 -9.99
N VAL A 266 -30.94 6.19 -11.03
CA VAL A 266 -30.67 5.79 -12.41
C VAL A 266 -29.19 6.04 -12.71
N ASN A 267 -28.41 4.97 -12.81
CA ASN A 267 -26.96 5.00 -13.05
C ASN A 267 -26.57 5.32 -14.50
N THR A 268 -27.55 5.39 -15.41
CA THR A 268 -27.35 5.62 -16.84
C THR A 268 -28.27 6.71 -17.35
N ARG A 269 -27.72 7.78 -17.93
CA ARG A 269 -28.49 8.86 -18.57
C ARG A 269 -28.10 8.95 -20.03
N ASN A 270 -29.08 8.85 -20.94
CA ASN A 270 -28.85 8.87 -22.40
C ASN A 270 -27.86 7.80 -22.88
N GLY A 271 -27.86 6.61 -22.28
CA GLY A 271 -26.92 5.52 -22.60
C GLY A 271 -25.51 5.69 -22.03
N GLN A 272 -25.21 6.81 -21.37
CA GLN A 272 -23.93 7.03 -20.69
C GLN A 272 -24.08 6.77 -19.19
N ARG A 273 -23.11 6.07 -18.62
CA ARG A 273 -23.02 5.86 -17.17
C ARG A 273 -22.73 7.19 -16.49
N VAL A 274 -23.42 7.48 -15.39
CA VAL A 274 -23.26 8.72 -14.60
C VAL A 274 -22.75 8.48 -13.18
N CYS A 275 -22.82 7.23 -12.70
CA CYS A 275 -22.25 6.81 -11.43
C CYS A 275 -22.00 5.29 -11.42
N ARG A 276 -21.16 4.82 -10.50
CA ARG A 276 -20.89 3.39 -10.26
C ARG A 276 -21.83 2.86 -9.18
N PRO A 277 -22.64 1.83 -9.44
CA PRO A 277 -23.34 1.13 -8.36
C PRO A 277 -22.30 0.37 -7.50
N PRO A 278 -22.60 0.10 -6.21
CA PRO A 278 -21.67 -0.59 -5.30
C PRO A 278 -21.16 -1.95 -5.82
N GLU A 279 -21.94 -2.63 -6.64
CA GLU A 279 -21.64 -3.94 -7.20
C GLU A 279 -20.81 -3.85 -8.50
N GLN A 280 -20.48 -2.65 -8.98
CA GLN A 280 -19.72 -2.42 -10.22
C GLN A 280 -18.68 -1.31 -10.05
N LEU A 281 -17.89 -1.38 -8.97
CA LEU A 281 -16.80 -0.42 -8.73
C LEU A 281 -15.67 -0.52 -9.76
N CYS A 282 -15.40 -1.72 -10.29
CA CYS A 282 -14.45 -1.98 -11.38
C CYS A 282 -15.10 -1.71 -12.73
N THR A 283 -15.48 -0.45 -12.99
CA THR A 283 -15.98 0.00 -14.28
C THR A 283 -15.15 1.20 -14.73
N ALA A 284 -14.47 1.07 -15.87
CA ALA A 284 -13.71 2.14 -16.49
C ALA A 284 -14.57 3.40 -16.67
N ASP A 285 -14.02 4.55 -16.32
CA ASP A 285 -14.49 5.85 -16.79
C ASP A 285 -13.56 6.35 -17.90
N PRO A 286 -13.98 6.32 -19.18
CA PRO A 286 -13.15 6.81 -20.28
C PRO A 286 -12.95 8.34 -20.24
N ASN A 287 -13.71 9.07 -19.42
CA ASN A 287 -13.62 10.53 -19.29
C ASN A 287 -12.91 10.98 -18.01
N PHE A 288 -12.23 10.05 -17.31
CA PHE A 288 -11.41 10.40 -16.16
C PHE A 288 -10.45 11.53 -16.50
N LYS A 289 -10.13 12.42 -15.56
CA LYS A 289 -9.16 13.51 -15.79
C LYS A 289 -8.67 14.16 -14.51
N PHE A 290 -7.48 14.73 -14.60
CA PHE A 290 -6.93 15.65 -13.61
C PHE A 290 -7.03 17.10 -14.13
N ASP A 291 -7.42 18.01 -13.26
CA ASP A 291 -7.63 19.42 -13.59
C ASP A 291 -6.88 20.30 -12.60
N PHE A 292 -5.68 20.76 -12.97
CA PHE A 292 -4.78 21.55 -12.12
C PHE A 292 -5.11 23.05 -12.10
N THR A 293 -6.27 23.47 -12.63
CA THR A 293 -6.60 24.90 -12.69
C THR A 293 -6.92 25.47 -11.31
N GLU A 294 -6.13 26.45 -10.86
CA GLU A 294 -6.40 27.16 -9.61
C GLU A 294 -7.56 28.16 -9.82
N SER A 295 -8.78 27.76 -9.46
CA SER A 295 -9.94 28.65 -9.47
C SER A 295 -10.95 28.27 -8.41
N SER A 296 -11.72 29.24 -7.91
CA SER A 296 -12.80 28.99 -6.95
C SER A 296 -13.93 28.10 -7.49
N ASN A 297 -13.97 27.87 -8.81
CA ASN A 297 -14.95 27.02 -9.47
C ASN A 297 -14.39 25.61 -9.78
N ASN A 298 -13.12 25.34 -9.48
CA ASN A 298 -12.51 24.02 -9.63
C ASN A 298 -12.37 23.38 -8.25
N ASP A 299 -13.22 22.40 -7.97
CA ASP A 299 -13.20 21.59 -6.74
C ASP A 299 -12.27 20.37 -6.84
N ALA A 300 -11.61 20.16 -7.98
CA ALA A 300 -10.69 19.05 -8.21
C ALA A 300 -9.21 19.42 -8.05
N PHE A 301 -8.91 20.63 -7.59
CA PHE A 301 -7.54 21.02 -7.25
C PHE A 301 -7.50 21.86 -6.00
N VAL A 302 -6.71 21.43 -5.03
CA VAL A 302 -6.48 22.15 -3.78
C VAL A 302 -4.99 22.37 -3.63
N ARG A 303 -4.61 23.62 -3.41
CA ARG A 303 -3.23 24.04 -3.13
C ARG A 303 -3.14 24.56 -1.71
N ILE A 304 -2.28 23.94 -0.91
CA ILE A 304 -2.08 24.21 0.51
C ILE A 304 -0.67 24.73 0.72
N PRO A 305 -0.47 26.05 0.90
CA PRO A 305 0.84 26.58 1.29
C PRO A 305 1.27 25.92 2.61
N VAL A 306 2.49 25.37 2.68
CA VAL A 306 2.97 24.67 3.88
C VAL A 306 2.91 25.58 5.11
N ALA A 307 3.22 26.86 4.96
CA ALA A 307 3.11 27.87 6.02
C ALA A 307 1.72 27.96 6.66
N SER A 308 0.65 27.65 5.93
CA SER A 308 -0.72 27.69 6.48
C SER A 308 -0.99 26.60 7.52
N LEU A 309 -0.24 25.49 7.51
CA LEU A 309 -0.35 24.41 8.49
C LEU A 309 0.30 24.76 9.84
N PHE A 310 1.12 25.82 9.90
CA PHE A 310 1.87 26.23 11.10
C PHE A 310 1.53 27.67 11.51
N PRO A 311 0.26 27.95 11.88
CA PRO A 311 -0.16 29.31 12.26
C PRO A 311 0.57 29.74 13.54
N GLY A 312 1.35 30.82 13.45
CA GLY A 312 2.08 31.40 14.58
C GLY A 312 3.59 31.11 14.62
N SER A 313 4.13 30.36 13.66
CA SER A 313 5.58 30.26 13.48
C SER A 313 6.18 31.61 13.08
N SER A 314 7.29 32.01 13.70
CA SER A 314 8.03 33.25 13.36
C SER A 314 8.77 33.18 12.03
N SER A 315 9.08 31.96 11.56
CA SER A 315 9.66 31.69 10.25
C SER A 315 8.70 30.92 9.36
N ASN A 316 8.83 31.14 8.04
CA ASN A 316 8.13 30.33 7.05
C ASN A 316 8.72 28.91 7.08
N PRO A 317 7.94 27.88 7.45
CA PRO A 317 8.42 26.51 7.48
C PRO A 317 8.84 26.07 6.07
N SER A 318 10.03 25.50 5.97
CA SER A 318 10.56 24.92 4.72
C SER A 318 10.38 23.41 4.73
N LEU A 319 10.30 22.80 3.55
CA LEU A 319 10.06 21.35 3.43
C LEU A 319 11.31 20.65 2.95
N LEU A 320 11.73 19.56 3.61
CA LEU A 320 12.81 18.72 3.09
C LEU A 320 12.25 17.85 1.96
N VAL A 321 12.69 18.11 0.72
CA VAL A 321 12.17 17.45 -0.49
C VAL A 321 13.21 16.57 -1.19
N LEU A 322 14.49 16.71 -0.83
CA LEU A 322 15.57 15.85 -1.27
C LEU A 322 16.44 15.41 -0.08
N ASP A 323 16.84 14.14 -0.06
CA ASP A 323 17.88 13.63 0.82
C ASP A 323 19.24 13.67 0.10
N THR A 324 20.08 14.63 0.50
CA THR A 324 21.34 14.94 -0.17
C THR A 324 22.54 14.14 0.30
N THR A 325 22.38 13.16 1.20
CA THR A 325 23.52 12.28 1.51
C THR A 325 23.69 11.14 0.52
N PHE A 326 22.73 10.97 -0.39
CA PHE A 326 22.87 10.11 -1.54
C PHE A 326 23.38 10.94 -2.72
N THR A 327 24.10 10.29 -3.63
CA THR A 327 24.60 10.92 -4.86
C THR A 327 24.20 10.04 -6.05
N PRO A 328 23.25 10.49 -6.89
CA PRO A 328 22.50 11.76 -6.80
C PRO A 328 21.55 11.83 -5.58
N PRO A 329 21.10 13.03 -5.17
CA PRO A 329 20.13 13.18 -4.08
C PRO A 329 18.83 12.42 -4.33
N LEU A 330 18.25 11.84 -3.28
CA LEU A 330 17.00 11.09 -3.40
C LEU A 330 15.77 11.98 -3.16
N PRO A 331 14.72 11.90 -4.01
CA PRO A 331 13.44 12.56 -3.75
C PRO A 331 12.74 12.04 -2.49
N LEU A 332 12.18 12.96 -1.71
CA LEU A 332 11.38 12.67 -0.51
C LEU A 332 9.92 13.04 -0.77
N PRO A 333 9.06 12.08 -1.18
CA PRO A 333 7.63 12.31 -1.32
C PRO A 333 6.94 12.49 0.04
N ILE A 334 5.79 13.17 0.03
CA ILE A 334 4.85 13.12 1.15
C ILE A 334 4.40 11.66 1.32
N LYS A 335 4.53 11.13 2.53
CA LYS A 335 4.04 9.79 2.85
C LYS A 335 2.56 9.87 3.17
N LEU A 336 1.80 8.98 2.53
CA LEU A 336 0.35 8.90 2.60
C LEU A 336 -0.01 7.64 3.39
N GLY A 337 -0.89 7.77 4.36
CA GLY A 337 -1.36 6.67 5.19
C GLY A 337 -2.48 7.15 6.12
N ASP A 338 -3.34 6.26 6.56
CA ASP A 338 -4.43 6.59 7.50
C ASP A 338 -3.98 6.25 8.93
N ALA A 339 -3.39 7.23 9.60
CA ALA A 339 -2.77 7.04 10.91
C ALA A 339 -3.80 6.98 12.05
N ASN A 340 -5.03 7.43 11.80
CA ASN A 340 -6.12 7.40 12.78
C ASN A 340 -7.25 6.39 12.46
N LEU A 341 -7.09 5.65 11.36
CA LEU A 341 -8.00 4.64 10.85
C LEU A 341 -9.40 5.19 10.51
N ASP A 342 -9.58 6.50 10.29
CA ASP A 342 -10.90 7.11 10.05
C ASP A 342 -11.45 6.89 8.62
N GLY A 343 -10.62 6.31 7.77
CA GLY A 343 -10.85 6.01 6.36
C GLY A 343 -10.49 7.13 5.41
N TYR A 344 -9.73 8.13 5.86
CA TYR A 344 -9.18 9.20 5.03
C TYR A 344 -7.66 9.27 5.17
N THR A 345 -7.01 9.64 4.08
CA THR A 345 -5.54 9.62 4.01
C THR A 345 -4.93 10.82 4.73
N ASP A 346 -4.04 10.56 5.70
CA ASP A 346 -3.21 11.53 6.40
C ASP A 346 -1.85 11.73 5.72
N LEU A 347 -1.14 12.81 6.11
CA LEU A 347 0.12 13.23 5.50
C LEU A 347 1.26 13.18 6.52
N LEU A 348 2.39 12.58 6.13
CA LEU A 348 3.63 12.55 6.90
C LEU A 348 4.80 13.05 6.06
N PHE A 349 5.54 14.03 6.58
CA PHE A 349 6.66 14.67 5.88
C PHE A 349 7.66 15.27 6.86
N ILE A 350 8.78 15.84 6.36
CA ILE A 350 9.82 16.43 7.18
C ILE A 350 9.87 17.95 6.95
N VAL A 351 9.73 18.70 8.03
CA VAL A 351 9.89 20.16 8.03
C VAL A 351 11.32 20.50 8.43
N ASP A 352 11.92 21.46 7.73
CA ASP A 352 13.23 22.04 8.05
C ASP A 352 13.01 23.41 8.70
N SER A 353 13.40 23.52 9.97
CA SER A 353 13.33 24.77 10.73
C SER A 353 14.62 25.56 10.59
N VAL A 354 14.55 26.64 9.81
CA VAL A 354 15.69 27.54 9.57
C VAL A 354 16.08 28.31 10.85
N ASP A 355 15.12 28.55 11.74
CA ASP A 355 15.33 29.32 12.99
C ASP A 355 16.18 28.57 14.03
N VAL A 356 16.20 27.24 13.97
CA VAL A 356 16.90 26.38 14.94
C VAL A 356 17.90 25.50 14.19
N GLN A 357 18.94 26.09 13.58
CA GLN A 357 20.06 25.34 12.99
C GLN A 357 19.70 24.22 11.98
N HIS A 358 18.62 24.35 11.19
CA HIS A 358 18.16 23.32 10.24
C HIS A 358 17.75 22.01 10.96
N GLU A 359 17.03 22.12 12.07
CA GLU A 359 16.37 20.97 12.68
C GLU A 359 15.35 20.40 11.70
N ARG A 360 15.51 19.11 11.39
CA ARG A 360 14.68 18.35 10.46
C ARG A 360 13.74 17.46 11.25
N THR A 361 12.48 17.88 11.31
CA THR A 361 11.49 17.29 12.21
C THR A 361 10.39 16.56 11.43
N PRO A 362 10.17 15.26 11.65
CA PRO A 362 9.01 14.52 11.16
C PRO A 362 7.72 15.17 11.65
N THR A 363 6.79 15.41 10.74
CA THR A 363 5.53 16.08 11.01
C THR A 363 4.36 15.28 10.45
N LEU A 364 3.40 14.96 11.31
CA LEU A 364 2.15 14.30 10.98
C LEU A 364 1.02 15.33 10.88
N VAL A 365 0.24 15.26 9.82
CA VAL A 365 -0.91 16.12 9.56
C VAL A 365 -2.10 15.23 9.24
N MET A 366 -3.16 15.32 10.04
CA MET A 366 -4.36 14.51 9.83
C MET A 366 -5.31 15.16 8.85
N SER A 367 -5.97 14.33 8.05
CA SER A 367 -7.14 14.70 7.27
C SER A 367 -8.32 14.94 8.20
N VAL A 368 -9.03 16.04 8.01
CA VAL A 368 -10.22 16.39 8.79
C VAL A 368 -11.40 16.74 7.87
N PRO A 369 -12.65 16.55 8.33
CA PRO A 369 -13.81 17.05 7.61
C PRO A 369 -13.66 18.55 7.32
N CYS A 370 -14.02 18.95 6.11
CA CYS A 370 -13.83 20.33 5.72
C CYS A 370 -14.71 21.29 6.55
N GLY A 371 -14.13 22.38 7.02
CA GLY A 371 -14.76 23.30 7.96
C GLY A 371 -14.21 24.73 7.85
N LYS A 372 -14.89 25.68 8.48
CA LYS A 372 -14.44 27.08 8.50
C LYS A 372 -13.15 27.20 9.32
N GLY A 373 -12.10 27.71 8.70
CA GLY A 373 -10.80 27.89 9.33
C GLY A 373 -9.89 26.67 9.23
N GLU A 374 -10.37 25.56 8.65
CA GLU A 374 -9.53 24.40 8.37
C GLU A 374 -8.63 24.66 7.16
N VAL A 375 -7.37 24.22 7.26
CA VAL A 375 -6.40 24.41 6.19
C VAL A 375 -6.75 23.50 5.01
N GLY A 376 -6.68 24.03 3.78
CA GLY A 376 -7.11 23.33 2.57
C GLY A 376 -8.61 23.49 2.24
N CYS A 377 -9.39 24.06 3.15
CA CYS A 377 -10.79 24.39 2.93
C CYS A 377 -10.98 25.83 2.44
N SER A 378 -12.07 26.06 1.72
CA SER A 378 -12.47 27.42 1.35
C SER A 378 -12.99 28.21 2.56
N ALA A 379 -12.97 29.53 2.47
CA ALA A 379 -13.31 30.43 3.60
C ALA A 379 -14.75 30.25 4.14
N ASN A 380 -15.68 29.73 3.33
CA ASN A 380 -17.04 29.44 3.77
C ASN A 380 -17.16 28.07 4.49
N GLY A 381 -16.07 27.29 4.54
CA GLY A 381 -15.99 25.94 5.10
C GLY A 381 -16.34 24.82 4.10
N SER A 382 -16.49 25.13 2.81
CA SER A 382 -16.72 24.12 1.76
C SER A 382 -15.43 23.59 1.16
N GLY A 383 -15.47 22.38 0.62
CA GLY A 383 -14.33 21.67 0.06
C GLY A 383 -14.49 20.17 0.27
N ARG A 384 -13.51 19.39 -0.20
CA ARG A 384 -13.49 17.94 -0.04
C ARG A 384 -12.96 17.57 1.35
N ARG A 385 -11.72 17.93 1.66
CA ARG A 385 -11.06 17.68 2.95
C ARG A 385 -10.26 18.88 3.43
N GLY A 386 -10.15 19.02 4.75
CA GLY A 386 -9.21 19.92 5.40
C GLY A 386 -8.06 19.13 6.04
N PHE A 387 -7.05 19.84 6.54
CA PHE A 387 -5.87 19.24 7.16
C PHE A 387 -5.49 19.97 8.45
N SER A 388 -5.19 19.19 9.49
CA SER A 388 -4.80 19.73 10.81
C SER A 388 -3.49 19.12 11.28
N LEU A 389 -2.58 19.99 11.72
CA LEU A 389 -1.31 19.60 12.31
C LEU A 389 -1.52 18.81 13.62
N VAL A 390 -0.81 17.70 13.79
CA VAL A 390 -0.82 16.93 15.03
C VAL A 390 0.23 17.48 15.99
N THR A 391 -0.23 18.00 17.12
CA THR A 391 0.66 18.53 18.19
C THR A 391 0.58 17.70 19.46
N LYS A 392 -0.62 17.27 19.85
CA LYS A 392 -0.85 16.45 21.05
C LYS A 392 -0.52 14.97 20.76
N GLY A 393 0.32 14.33 21.57
CA GLY A 393 0.71 12.94 21.39
C GLY A 393 1.83 12.74 20.35
N ALA A 394 2.29 13.82 19.71
CA ALA A 394 3.39 13.81 18.73
C ALA A 394 4.71 14.33 19.34
N GLU A 395 4.85 14.32 20.67
CA GLU A 395 6.02 14.86 21.37
C GLU A 395 7.30 14.11 20.99
N PHE A 396 7.22 12.78 20.78
CA PHE A 396 8.38 12.00 20.35
C PHE A 396 8.78 12.30 18.91
N LEU A 397 7.82 12.38 17.98
CA LEU A 397 8.06 12.82 16.59
C LEU A 397 8.76 14.19 16.57
N SER A 398 8.24 15.12 17.38
CA SER A 398 8.78 16.48 17.50
C SER A 398 10.16 16.56 18.13
N SER A 399 10.60 15.51 18.84
CA SER A 399 11.94 15.43 19.44
C SER A 399 13.02 14.94 18.47
N VAL A 400 12.62 14.38 17.32
CA VAL A 400 13.55 13.93 16.28
C VAL A 400 13.90 15.12 15.39
N ASN A 401 15.11 15.63 15.54
CA ASN A 401 15.55 16.87 14.87
C ASN A 401 16.61 16.65 13.77
N ASP A 402 16.92 15.39 13.46
CA ASP A 402 17.93 15.00 12.48
C ASP A 402 17.38 14.00 11.44
N ALA A 403 16.07 14.09 11.18
CA ALA A 403 15.38 13.24 10.22
C ALA A 403 15.83 13.51 8.78
N ARG A 404 15.83 12.45 7.97
CA ARG A 404 16.24 12.47 6.56
C ARG A 404 15.26 11.77 5.64
N GLY A 405 14.51 10.81 6.17
CA GLY A 405 13.42 10.11 5.49
C GLY A 405 12.41 9.62 6.52
N VAL A 406 11.17 9.44 6.09
CA VAL A 406 10.07 8.92 6.91
C VAL A 406 9.27 7.91 6.09
N ALA A 407 8.66 6.92 6.72
CA ALA A 407 7.74 5.97 6.09
C ALA A 407 6.71 5.46 7.12
N PHE A 408 5.52 5.11 6.64
CA PHE A 408 4.52 4.39 7.44
C PHE A 408 4.75 2.89 7.31
N LEU A 409 4.60 2.16 8.41
CA LEU A 409 4.50 0.70 8.41
C LEU A 409 3.76 0.23 9.67
N ASP A 410 3.05 -0.89 9.58
CA ASP A 410 2.53 -1.62 10.74
C ASP A 410 3.64 -2.57 11.24
N MET A 411 4.40 -2.13 12.25
CA MET A 411 5.65 -2.76 12.66
C MET A 411 5.44 -4.03 13.50
N ASP A 412 4.60 -3.92 14.53
CA ASP A 412 4.25 -4.98 15.46
C ASP A 412 3.02 -5.78 14.99
N GLU A 413 2.62 -5.58 13.73
CA GLU A 413 1.56 -6.34 13.08
C GLU A 413 0.22 -6.24 13.82
N ASP A 414 0.02 -5.12 14.54
CA ASP A 414 -1.09 -4.90 15.46
C ASP A 414 -2.31 -4.23 14.82
N GLY A 415 -2.14 -3.68 13.61
CA GLY A 415 -3.19 -2.99 12.89
C GLY A 415 -3.17 -1.47 13.03
N THR A 416 -2.06 -0.89 13.47
CA THR A 416 -1.81 0.55 13.48
C THR A 416 -0.68 0.91 12.50
N LEU A 417 -0.67 2.15 12.00
CA LEU A 417 0.43 2.64 11.16
C LEU A 417 1.45 3.38 12.02
N ASP A 418 2.56 2.71 12.31
CA ASP A 418 3.75 3.27 12.95
C ASP A 418 4.59 4.07 11.96
N VAL A 419 5.60 4.77 12.48
CA VAL A 419 6.49 5.61 11.69
C VAL A 419 7.94 5.12 11.79
N MET A 420 8.54 4.73 10.66
CA MET A 420 10.00 4.66 10.52
C MET A 420 10.54 6.06 10.23
N VAL A 421 11.58 6.47 10.96
CA VAL A 421 12.36 7.67 10.64
C VAL A 421 13.81 7.28 10.37
N GLN A 422 14.29 7.61 9.17
CA GLN A 422 15.71 7.57 8.82
C GLN A 422 16.39 8.83 9.34
N ARG A 423 17.52 8.68 10.02
CA ARG A 423 18.22 9.76 10.73
C ARG A 423 19.63 9.96 10.18
N SER A 424 20.17 11.15 10.39
CA SER A 424 21.58 11.44 10.07
C SER A 424 22.55 10.74 11.03
N GLY A 425 22.11 10.42 12.25
CA GLY A 425 22.96 9.89 13.31
C GLY A 425 23.71 10.97 14.10
N ALA A 426 23.58 12.25 13.72
CA ALA A 426 24.22 13.37 14.41
C ALA A 426 23.79 13.50 15.88
N ALA A 427 22.59 13.03 16.21
CA ALA A 427 22.07 13.01 17.58
C ALA A 427 22.57 11.82 18.44
N GLY A 428 23.42 10.93 17.89
CA GLY A 428 23.96 9.77 18.63
C GLY A 428 22.97 8.63 18.90
N GLN A 429 21.83 8.63 18.21
CA GLN A 429 20.69 7.72 18.42
C GLN A 429 20.51 6.70 17.27
N GLY A 430 21.59 6.40 16.54
CA GLY A 430 21.57 5.54 15.36
C GLY A 430 20.98 6.21 14.10
N ASN A 431 20.89 5.44 13.01
CA ASN A 431 20.49 5.93 11.68
C ASN A 431 19.03 5.62 11.34
N VAL A 432 18.33 4.85 12.17
CA VAL A 432 16.92 4.51 12.02
C VAL A 432 16.29 4.47 13.42
N VAL A 433 15.11 5.05 13.57
CA VAL A 433 14.26 4.90 14.74
C VAL A 433 12.85 4.56 14.28
N PHE A 434 12.16 3.74 15.05
CA PHE A 434 10.75 3.42 14.84
C PHE A 434 9.94 4.04 15.97
N ILE A 435 8.80 4.62 15.60
CA ILE A 435 7.93 5.36 16.50
C ILE A 435 6.57 4.70 16.44
N GLN A 436 6.19 4.09 17.56
CA GLN A 436 4.90 3.43 17.67
C GLN A 436 3.76 4.45 17.66
N ASN A 437 2.72 4.16 16.87
CA ASN A 437 1.51 4.94 16.83
C ASN A 437 0.55 4.51 17.95
N ASN A 438 0.63 5.22 19.07
CA ASN A 438 -0.20 4.95 20.24
C ASN A 438 -1.53 5.74 20.26
N PHE A 439 -1.98 6.27 19.12
CA PHE A 439 -3.27 6.94 19.07
C PHE A 439 -4.41 5.91 19.08
N TYR A 440 -5.17 5.86 20.17
CA TYR A 440 -6.32 4.97 20.27
C TYR A 440 -7.54 5.56 19.58
N TYR A 441 -8.00 4.89 18.53
CA TYR A 441 -9.26 5.20 17.85
C TYR A 441 -10.18 3.99 17.86
N ASP A 442 -11.45 4.24 18.18
CA ASP A 442 -12.52 3.26 18.00
C ASP A 442 -12.92 3.24 16.52
N ALA A 443 -12.09 2.59 15.72
CA ALA A 443 -12.17 2.46 14.28
C ALA A 443 -11.59 1.10 13.85
N PHE A 444 -11.92 0.67 12.63
CA PHE A 444 -11.48 -0.61 12.10
C PHE A 444 -10.44 -0.43 11.01
N PHE A 445 -9.60 -1.45 10.82
CA PHE A 445 -8.66 -1.52 9.70
C PHE A 445 -8.89 -2.78 8.86
N LEU A 446 -8.30 -2.81 7.67
CA LEU A 446 -8.03 -4.04 6.94
C LEU A 446 -6.55 -4.00 6.53
N LYS A 447 -5.91 -5.16 6.44
CA LYS A 447 -4.60 -5.29 5.80
C LYS A 447 -4.73 -6.35 4.72
N ALA A 448 -4.34 -6.06 3.49
CA ALA A 448 -4.47 -7.01 2.40
C ALA A 448 -3.22 -7.04 1.52
N ILE A 449 -2.93 -8.21 0.95
CA ILE A 449 -1.84 -8.38 -0.01
C ILE A 449 -2.29 -9.29 -1.16
N VAL A 450 -2.07 -8.84 -2.40
CA VAL A 450 -2.15 -9.66 -3.61
C VAL A 450 -0.76 -10.21 -3.92
N LEU A 451 -0.68 -11.51 -4.17
CA LEU A 451 0.56 -12.17 -4.59
C LEU A 451 0.60 -12.33 -6.12
N ASN A 452 1.78 -12.62 -6.66
CA ASN A 452 2.03 -12.76 -8.11
C ASN A 452 1.56 -14.11 -8.72
N GLY A 453 0.88 -14.96 -7.95
CA GLY A 453 0.34 -16.24 -8.44
C GLY A 453 1.36 -17.34 -8.73
N ALA A 454 2.62 -17.20 -8.27
CA ALA A 454 3.68 -18.21 -8.47
C ALA A 454 3.33 -19.61 -7.92
N CYS A 455 2.47 -19.69 -6.90
CA CYS A 455 2.20 -20.93 -6.19
C CYS A 455 0.71 -21.30 -6.27
N ASP A 456 0.41 -22.22 -7.19
CA ASP A 456 -0.92 -22.78 -7.39
C ASP A 456 -1.42 -23.47 -6.10
N ASN A 457 -2.57 -23.03 -5.58
CA ASN A 457 -3.11 -23.41 -4.27
C ASN A 457 -2.39 -22.83 -3.03
N GLY A 458 -1.60 -21.77 -3.17
CA GLY A 458 -1.00 -21.02 -2.05
C GLY A 458 0.13 -21.71 -1.29
N TRP A 459 0.62 -22.83 -1.83
CA TRP A 459 1.80 -23.53 -1.36
C TRP A 459 2.75 -23.73 -2.52
N CYS A 460 3.99 -23.27 -2.36
CA CYS A 460 5.07 -23.50 -3.29
C CYS A 460 5.74 -24.83 -2.95
N SER A 461 6.26 -25.54 -3.93
CA SER A 461 7.03 -26.78 -3.73
C SER A 461 8.45 -26.58 -4.22
N ILE A 462 9.43 -27.08 -3.46
CA ILE A 462 10.82 -27.08 -3.91
C ILE A 462 11.00 -28.19 -4.95
N PRO A 463 11.58 -27.92 -6.14
CA PRO A 463 11.85 -28.96 -7.13
C PRO A 463 12.65 -30.12 -6.52
N ASN A 464 12.21 -31.36 -6.79
CA ASN A 464 12.83 -32.59 -6.27
C ASN A 464 12.82 -32.74 -4.74
N SER A 465 11.92 -32.07 -4.03
CA SER A 465 11.71 -32.20 -2.58
C SER A 465 10.22 -32.28 -2.27
N ASP A 466 9.87 -32.95 -1.16
CA ASP A 466 8.51 -32.95 -0.61
C ASP A 466 8.22 -31.71 0.25
N GLU A 467 9.23 -30.85 0.46
CA GLU A 467 9.09 -29.62 1.23
C GLU A 467 8.20 -28.59 0.52
N LYS A 468 7.24 -28.05 1.27
CA LYS A 468 6.35 -26.99 0.85
C LYS A 468 6.53 -25.76 1.71
N TYR A 469 6.41 -24.59 1.11
CA TYR A 469 6.46 -23.31 1.80
C TYR A 469 5.35 -22.40 1.31
N HIS A 470 5.04 -21.38 2.11
CA HIS A 470 4.10 -20.35 1.73
C HIS A 470 4.81 -19.16 1.09
N PRO A 471 4.25 -18.55 0.03
CA PRO A 471 4.82 -17.39 -0.65
C PRO A 471 4.60 -16.05 0.08
N PHE A 472 4.59 -16.06 1.43
CA PHE A 472 4.30 -14.84 2.20
C PHE A 472 5.47 -13.86 2.14
N GLY A 473 5.16 -12.61 1.80
CA GLY A 473 6.15 -11.54 1.65
C GLY A 473 6.47 -11.21 0.19
N VAL A 474 6.05 -12.03 -0.76
CA VAL A 474 6.13 -11.73 -2.20
C VAL A 474 4.98 -10.81 -2.59
N SER A 475 5.29 -9.53 -2.80
CA SER A 475 4.29 -8.58 -3.28
C SER A 475 4.26 -8.51 -4.80
N TYR A 476 3.09 -8.13 -5.30
CA TYR A 476 2.82 -7.86 -6.70
C TYR A 476 2.53 -6.36 -6.89
N SER A 477 3.23 -5.72 -7.82
CA SER A 477 3.09 -4.28 -8.10
C SER A 477 1.84 -4.00 -8.92
N GLY A 478 1.03 -3.01 -8.53
CA GLY A 478 -0.14 -2.58 -9.30
C GLY A 478 -1.46 -3.27 -8.95
N ALA A 479 -1.50 -4.12 -7.91
CA ALA A 479 -2.78 -4.65 -7.44
C ALA A 479 -3.71 -3.50 -6.99
N THR A 480 -4.99 -3.60 -7.31
CA THR A 480 -5.97 -2.56 -6.98
C THR A 480 -7.03 -3.09 -6.05
N TYR A 481 -7.32 -2.32 -5.00
CA TYR A 481 -8.42 -2.58 -4.09
C TYR A 481 -9.45 -1.48 -4.19
N LYS A 482 -10.71 -1.85 -4.42
CA LYS A 482 -11.86 -0.95 -4.33
C LYS A 482 -12.89 -1.53 -3.41
N TYR A 483 -13.43 -0.73 -2.50
CA TYR A 483 -14.38 -1.26 -1.54
C TYR A 483 -15.45 -0.26 -1.16
N THR A 484 -16.59 -0.76 -0.72
CA THR A 484 -17.66 0.05 -0.12
C THR A 484 -17.83 -0.28 1.35
N VAL A 485 -17.93 0.76 2.17
CA VAL A 485 -18.32 0.64 3.59
C VAL A 485 -19.57 1.45 3.86
N LEU A 486 -20.30 1.04 4.89
CA LEU A 486 -21.41 1.78 5.46
C LEU A 486 -20.97 2.34 6.81
N ASP A 487 -20.99 3.66 6.93
CA ASP A 487 -20.74 4.30 8.20
C ASP A 487 -21.90 4.04 9.20
N THR A 488 -21.69 4.41 10.46
CA THR A 488 -22.68 4.24 11.53
C THR A 488 -23.95 5.08 11.34
N THR A 489 -23.93 6.04 10.41
CA THR A 489 -25.12 6.82 10.01
C THR A 489 -25.87 6.20 8.83
N GLY A 490 -25.35 5.09 8.28
CA GLY A 490 -25.92 4.39 7.13
C GLY A 490 -25.54 5.01 5.78
N ARG A 491 -24.58 5.93 5.74
CA ARG A 491 -24.08 6.51 4.49
C ARG A 491 -22.99 5.60 3.92
N ARG A 492 -23.13 5.28 2.63
CA ARG A 492 -22.17 4.48 1.89
C ARG A 492 -21.08 5.38 1.30
N SER A 493 -19.83 4.99 1.46
CA SER A 493 -18.70 5.54 0.72
C SER A 493 -17.95 4.44 -0.01
N ALA A 494 -17.24 4.82 -1.07
CA ALA A 494 -16.31 3.96 -1.76
C ALA A 494 -14.88 4.43 -1.45
N ALA A 495 -13.92 3.53 -1.52
CA ALA A 495 -12.52 3.90 -1.38
C ALA A 495 -11.65 3.03 -2.28
N GLN A 496 -10.53 3.60 -2.72
CA GLN A 496 -9.54 2.90 -3.52
C GLN A 496 -8.15 2.91 -2.87
N VAL A 497 -7.45 1.77 -2.91
CA VAL A 497 -6.07 1.64 -2.45
C VAL A 497 -5.28 0.86 -3.51
N GLY A 498 -4.12 1.38 -3.91
CA GLY A 498 -3.17 0.68 -4.78
C GLY A 498 -2.12 -0.06 -3.96
N GLN A 499 -1.76 -1.28 -4.37
CA GLN A 499 -0.65 -2.03 -3.79
C GLN A 499 0.65 -1.67 -4.50
N LEU A 500 1.63 -1.23 -3.71
CA LEU A 500 3.00 -0.94 -4.16
C LEU A 500 3.06 -0.14 -5.48
N PRO A 501 2.33 0.98 -5.63
CA PRO A 501 2.30 1.72 -6.89
C PRO A 501 3.65 2.30 -7.31
N GLN A 502 4.60 2.51 -6.38
CA GLN A 502 5.90 3.12 -6.66
C GLN A 502 7.04 2.42 -5.89
N THR A 503 8.14 2.12 -6.59
CA THR A 503 9.34 1.48 -5.98
C THR A 503 10.66 2.20 -6.30
N SER A 504 10.65 3.15 -7.24
CA SER A 504 11.84 3.91 -7.63
C SER A 504 12.26 4.91 -6.55
N TYR A 505 13.56 5.17 -6.47
CA TYR A 505 14.18 6.22 -5.64
C TYR A 505 13.88 6.10 -4.14
N HIS A 506 13.90 4.88 -3.60
CA HIS A 506 13.61 4.61 -2.20
C HIS A 506 12.20 5.12 -1.80
N ALA A 507 11.18 4.74 -2.58
CA ALA A 507 9.79 5.08 -2.29
C ALA A 507 9.34 4.55 -0.91
N LEU A 508 9.97 3.49 -0.38
CA LEU A 508 9.71 2.90 0.95
C LEU A 508 8.20 2.66 1.20
N GLN A 509 7.49 2.21 0.17
CA GLN A 509 6.10 1.76 0.29
C GLN A 509 6.06 0.32 0.82
N THR A 510 5.01 -0.02 1.56
CA THR A 510 4.82 -1.37 2.06
C THR A 510 4.41 -2.34 0.94
N PRO A 511 4.78 -3.63 1.04
CA PRO A 511 4.39 -4.65 0.08
C PRO A 511 2.89 -5.00 0.11
N TYR A 512 2.20 -4.61 1.18
CA TYR A 512 0.76 -4.79 1.38
C TYR A 512 0.01 -3.45 1.29
N ALA A 513 -1.29 -3.53 1.05
CA ALA A 513 -2.22 -2.42 1.22
C ALA A 513 -2.77 -2.39 2.66
N PHE A 514 -2.78 -1.20 3.25
CA PHE A 514 -3.38 -0.94 4.56
C PHE A 514 -4.58 -0.03 4.40
N PHE A 515 -5.68 -0.35 5.07
CA PHE A 515 -6.95 0.33 4.94
C PHE A 515 -7.38 0.80 6.32
N GLY A 516 -7.54 2.10 6.51
CA GLY A 516 -8.44 2.57 7.57
C GLY A 516 -9.87 2.50 7.07
N LEU A 517 -10.76 1.90 7.84
CA LEU A 517 -12.17 1.72 7.47
C LEU A 517 -13.07 2.74 8.17
N GLY A 518 -12.57 3.40 9.21
CA GLY A 518 -13.38 4.17 10.14
C GLY A 518 -14.30 3.28 10.94
N ARG A 519 -15.32 3.91 11.54
CA ARG A 519 -16.41 3.19 12.20
C ARG A 519 -17.38 2.65 11.14
N THR A 520 -17.48 1.33 11.05
CA THR A 520 -18.36 0.63 10.10
C THR A 520 -19.25 -0.40 10.80
N ASN A 521 -20.32 -0.82 10.14
CA ASN A 521 -21.27 -1.83 10.62
C ASN A 521 -20.72 -3.26 10.40
N ASN A 522 -19.73 -3.65 11.21
CA ASN A 522 -19.21 -5.03 11.39
C ASN A 522 -18.59 -5.75 10.17
N TYR A 523 -18.79 -5.30 8.93
CA TYR A 523 -18.21 -5.90 7.73
C TYR A 523 -18.00 -4.88 6.60
N ILE A 524 -17.11 -5.22 5.67
CA ILE A 524 -16.94 -4.55 4.38
C ILE A 524 -17.94 -5.18 3.40
N GLU A 525 -18.78 -4.36 2.78
CA GLU A 525 -19.91 -4.83 1.96
C GLU A 525 -19.42 -5.52 0.69
N ASN A 526 -18.63 -4.81 -0.10
CA ASN A 526 -17.96 -5.32 -1.30
C ASN A 526 -16.49 -4.92 -1.24
N LEU A 527 -15.59 -5.89 -1.45
CA LEU A 527 -14.16 -5.68 -1.63
C LEU A 527 -13.75 -6.26 -2.98
N PHE A 528 -13.60 -5.37 -3.96
CA PHE A 528 -13.04 -5.68 -5.25
C PHE A 528 -11.51 -5.69 -5.18
N VAL A 529 -10.91 -6.73 -5.72
CA VAL A 529 -9.45 -6.90 -5.81
C VAL A 529 -9.10 -7.23 -7.24
N GLY A 530 -8.34 -6.35 -7.89
CA GLY A 530 -7.90 -6.48 -9.27
C GLY A 530 -6.40 -6.69 -9.41
N CYS A 531 -6.00 -7.31 -10.52
CA CYS A 531 -4.62 -7.53 -10.95
C CYS A 531 -4.50 -7.31 -12.46
N THR A 532 -3.28 -7.35 -13.01
CA THR A 532 -3.00 -7.12 -14.44
C THR A 532 -3.19 -8.34 -15.34
N LYS A 533 -3.89 -9.38 -14.88
CA LYS A 533 -4.23 -10.52 -15.75
C LYS A 533 -5.04 -10.05 -16.95
N HIS A 534 -4.74 -10.62 -18.11
CA HIS A 534 -5.46 -10.31 -19.36
C HIS A 534 -6.75 -11.11 -19.56
N ASN A 535 -7.11 -11.98 -18.61
CA ASN A 535 -8.41 -12.67 -18.59
C ASN A 535 -9.59 -11.68 -18.59
N ASP A 536 -10.75 -12.09 -19.10
CA ASP A 536 -11.96 -11.26 -19.08
C ASP A 536 -12.32 -10.79 -17.66
N GLN A 537 -12.16 -11.69 -16.68
CA GLN A 537 -12.28 -11.41 -15.24
C GLN A 537 -10.90 -11.23 -14.60
N HIS A 538 -10.37 -10.00 -14.61
CA HIS A 538 -9.08 -9.64 -14.00
C HIS A 538 -9.20 -9.24 -12.51
N PHE A 539 -10.41 -9.28 -11.96
CA PHE A 539 -10.71 -8.95 -10.57
C PHE A 539 -11.68 -9.94 -9.93
N ILE A 540 -11.72 -9.96 -8.60
CA ILE A 540 -12.71 -10.68 -7.78
C ILE A 540 -13.44 -9.69 -6.87
N ASN A 541 -14.74 -9.91 -6.63
CA ASN A 541 -15.48 -9.25 -5.54
C ASN A 541 -15.64 -10.19 -4.35
N MET A 542 -15.26 -9.74 -3.16
CA MET A 542 -15.47 -10.43 -1.90
C MET A 542 -16.52 -9.69 -1.07
N GLU A 543 -17.61 -10.36 -0.76
CA GLU A 543 -18.68 -9.81 0.07
C GLU A 543 -18.49 -10.20 1.53
N GLY A 544 -18.83 -9.28 2.45
CA GLY A 544 -18.86 -9.58 3.89
C GLY A 544 -17.49 -9.79 4.52
N VAL A 545 -16.46 -9.07 4.07
CA VAL A 545 -15.10 -9.20 4.61
C VAL A 545 -15.05 -8.63 6.03
N ILE A 546 -14.47 -9.40 6.95
CA ILE A 546 -14.42 -9.07 8.38
C ILE A 546 -13.32 -8.01 8.60
N PRO A 547 -13.60 -6.88 9.26
CA PRO A 547 -12.59 -5.88 9.63
C PRO A 547 -11.60 -6.41 10.68
N ASN A 548 -10.53 -5.68 10.94
CA ASN A 548 -9.43 -6.05 11.84
C ASN A 548 -8.83 -7.42 11.50
N SER A 549 -8.69 -7.67 10.20
CA SER A 549 -8.20 -8.93 9.65
C SER A 549 -7.12 -8.68 8.62
N LYS A 550 -6.37 -9.74 8.33
CA LYS A 550 -5.39 -9.77 7.23
C LYS A 550 -5.90 -10.69 6.14
N VAL A 551 -5.91 -10.20 4.90
CA VAL A 551 -6.40 -10.95 3.74
C VAL A 551 -5.27 -11.16 2.75
N VAL A 552 -4.95 -12.42 2.45
CA VAL A 552 -4.03 -12.78 1.38
C VAL A 552 -4.85 -13.22 0.18
N ILE A 553 -4.65 -12.57 -0.95
CA ILE A 553 -5.34 -12.85 -2.21
C ILE A 553 -4.33 -13.45 -3.19
N LEU A 554 -4.67 -14.61 -3.73
CA LEU A 554 -3.86 -15.30 -4.71
C LEU A 554 -4.68 -15.41 -6.01
N PRO A 555 -4.34 -14.61 -7.03
CA PRO A 555 -4.91 -14.78 -8.35
C PRO A 555 -4.53 -16.15 -8.93
N PRO A 556 -5.35 -16.73 -9.82
CA PRO A 556 -5.01 -17.99 -10.47
C PRO A 556 -3.74 -17.81 -11.32
N PRO A 557 -2.89 -18.84 -11.47
CA PRO A 557 -1.63 -18.74 -12.22
C PRO A 557 -1.80 -18.24 -13.66
N ALA A 558 -0.70 -17.79 -14.27
CA ALA A 558 -0.66 -17.43 -15.68
C ALA A 558 -1.19 -18.56 -16.59
N GLY A 559 -1.91 -18.21 -17.65
CA GLY A 559 -2.46 -19.19 -18.62
C GLY A 559 -3.65 -20.02 -18.11
N SER A 560 -4.13 -19.76 -16.89
CA SER A 560 -5.38 -20.35 -16.38
C SER A 560 -6.60 -19.87 -17.19
N ALA A 561 -7.63 -20.71 -17.27
CA ALA A 561 -8.91 -20.35 -17.89
C ALA A 561 -9.57 -19.14 -17.18
N ASP A 562 -10.43 -18.41 -17.90
CA ASP A 562 -11.09 -17.20 -17.37
C ASP A 562 -11.96 -17.44 -16.13
N ASP A 563 -12.44 -18.67 -15.94
CA ASP A 563 -13.25 -19.09 -14.80
C ASP A 563 -12.44 -19.70 -13.65
N ALA A 564 -11.10 -19.67 -13.73
CA ALA A 564 -10.24 -20.22 -12.69
C ALA A 564 -10.48 -19.50 -11.34
N PRO A 565 -10.70 -20.27 -10.24
CA PRO A 565 -11.06 -19.68 -8.97
C PRO A 565 -9.87 -18.96 -8.33
N TRP A 566 -10.13 -17.76 -7.81
CA TRP A 566 -9.18 -17.05 -6.97
C TRP A 566 -9.16 -17.64 -5.56
N LYS A 567 -7.96 -17.82 -4.99
CA LYS A 567 -7.80 -18.26 -3.61
C LYS A 567 -7.69 -17.05 -2.69
N LYS A 568 -8.34 -17.14 -1.54
CA LYS A 568 -8.35 -16.10 -0.50
C LYS A 568 -8.12 -16.74 0.87
N GLU A 569 -7.24 -16.15 1.65
CA GLU A 569 -6.92 -16.60 3.01
C GLU A 569 -7.17 -15.44 3.98
N LEU A 570 -8.03 -15.67 4.97
CA LEU A 570 -8.41 -14.68 5.98
C LEU A 570 -7.77 -15.05 7.31
N TYR A 571 -6.95 -14.15 7.84
CA TYR A 571 -6.31 -14.28 9.13
C TYR A 571 -6.96 -13.32 10.12
N LEU A 572 -7.49 -13.89 11.20
CA LEU A 572 -8.09 -13.15 12.30
C LEU A 572 -7.12 -13.14 13.47
N ARG A 573 -6.83 -11.97 14.03
CA ARG A 573 -6.12 -11.88 15.30
C ARG A 573 -7.12 -12.24 16.41
N PRO A 574 -6.91 -13.33 17.17
CA PRO A 574 -7.79 -13.64 18.29
C PRO A 574 -7.68 -12.52 19.33
N GLY A 575 -8.82 -11.93 19.71
CA GLY A 575 -8.83 -10.92 20.75
C GLY A 575 -8.40 -11.50 22.11
N GLU A 576 -7.67 -10.71 22.90
CA GLU A 576 -7.17 -11.11 24.23
C GLU A 576 -8.27 -11.62 25.17
N TRP A 577 -9.51 -11.17 24.96
CA TRP A 577 -10.67 -11.55 25.75
C TRP A 577 -11.26 -12.92 25.39
N ILE A 578 -10.92 -13.51 24.24
CA ILE A 578 -11.50 -14.79 23.78
C ILE A 578 -11.30 -15.92 24.80
N PRO A 579 -10.12 -16.13 25.41
CA PRO A 579 -9.94 -17.14 26.45
C PRO A 579 -10.84 -16.90 27.67
N TRP A 580 -10.95 -15.65 28.14
CA TRP A 580 -11.77 -15.27 29.28
C TRP A 580 -13.26 -15.43 29.04
N VAL A 581 -13.72 -15.06 27.84
CA VAL A 581 -15.10 -15.29 27.40
C VAL A 581 -15.36 -16.79 27.31
N THR A 582 -14.43 -17.57 26.75
CA THR A 582 -14.54 -19.03 26.64
C THR A 582 -14.66 -19.68 28.01
N VAL A 583 -13.79 -19.32 28.96
CA VAL A 583 -13.85 -19.79 30.35
C VAL A 583 -15.20 -19.45 30.97
N THR A 584 -15.67 -18.22 30.80
CA THR A 584 -16.96 -17.76 31.35
C THR A 584 -18.13 -18.56 30.77
N VAL A 585 -18.15 -18.80 29.46
CA VAL A 585 -19.18 -19.60 28.77
C VAL A 585 -19.15 -21.06 29.23
N VAL A 586 -17.96 -21.66 29.35
CA VAL A 586 -17.80 -23.04 29.83
C VAL A 586 -18.30 -23.20 31.26
N VAL A 587 -17.90 -22.30 32.17
CA VAL A 587 -18.36 -22.29 33.56
C VAL A 587 -19.87 -22.09 33.65
N GLY A 588 -20.41 -21.13 32.90
CA GLY A 588 -21.86 -20.89 32.83
C GLY A 588 -22.63 -22.11 32.32
N THR A 589 -22.13 -22.78 31.29
CA THR A 589 -22.74 -23.99 30.72
C THR A 589 -22.71 -25.15 31.72
N LEU A 590 -21.61 -25.35 32.44
CA LEU A 590 -21.51 -26.38 33.47
C LEU A 590 -22.47 -26.14 34.63
N LEU A 591 -22.60 -24.89 35.09
CA LEU A 591 -23.55 -24.53 36.14
C LEU A 591 -25.00 -24.82 35.72
N LEU A 592 -25.37 -24.45 34.49
CA LEU A 592 -26.70 -24.76 33.94
C LEU A 592 -26.92 -26.28 33.84
N ALA A 593 -25.91 -27.03 33.38
CA ALA A 593 -25.99 -28.49 33.31
C ALA A 593 -26.20 -29.13 34.70
N VAL A 594 -25.53 -28.62 35.74
CA VAL A 594 -25.72 -29.09 37.12
C VAL A 594 -27.14 -28.77 37.62
N VAL A 595 -27.65 -27.58 37.36
CA VAL A 595 -29.03 -27.20 37.75
C VAL A 595 -30.05 -28.12 37.07
N VAL A 596 -29.92 -28.33 35.75
CA VAL A 596 -30.79 -29.23 34.98
C VAL A 596 -30.71 -30.66 35.53
N PHE A 597 -29.50 -31.15 35.84
CA PHE A 597 -29.32 -32.48 36.40
C PHE A 597 -29.98 -32.64 37.78
N VAL A 598 -29.84 -31.65 38.66
CA VAL A 598 -30.48 -31.67 40.00
C VAL A 598 -32.00 -31.64 39.87
N LEU A 599 -32.55 -30.79 39.00
CA LEU A 599 -33.98 -30.75 38.74
C LEU A 599 -34.50 -32.08 38.19
N HIS A 600 -33.76 -32.70 37.26
CA HIS A 600 -34.12 -34.00 36.71
C HIS A 600 -34.10 -35.12 37.76
N LEU A 601 -33.13 -35.09 38.69
CA LEU A 601 -33.11 -36.04 39.80
C LEU A 601 -34.28 -35.84 40.77
N ASN A 602 -34.66 -34.59 41.04
CA ASN A 602 -35.82 -34.28 41.89
C ASN A 602 -37.12 -34.73 41.24
N GLU A 603 -37.32 -34.44 39.95
CA GLU A 603 -38.47 -34.89 39.16
C GLU A 603 -38.57 -36.42 39.17
N LYS A 604 -37.46 -37.11 38.88
CA LYS A 604 -37.40 -38.58 38.92
C LYS A 604 -37.76 -39.15 40.30
N ARG A 605 -37.36 -38.46 41.38
CA ARG A 605 -37.68 -38.88 42.75
C ARG A 605 -39.15 -38.66 43.09
N GLU A 606 -39.77 -37.59 42.61
CA GLU A 606 -41.21 -37.35 42.76
C GLU A 606 -42.03 -38.37 41.98
N ASP A 607 -41.65 -38.67 40.73
CA ASP A 607 -42.28 -39.71 39.90
C ASP A 607 -42.22 -41.09 40.57
N GLU A 608 -41.09 -41.46 41.17
CA GLU A 608 -40.96 -42.72 41.91
C GLU A 608 -41.85 -42.75 43.17
N LEU A 609 -42.00 -41.61 43.86
CA LEU A 609 -42.89 -41.47 45.01
C LEU A 609 -44.37 -41.58 44.60
N GLU A 610 -44.77 -40.96 43.50
CA GLU A 610 -46.13 -41.07 42.96
C GLU A 610 -46.46 -42.49 42.50
N ARG A 611 -45.52 -43.17 41.80
CA ARG A 611 -45.69 -44.58 41.43
C ARG A 611 -45.88 -45.49 42.65
N ARG A 612 -45.14 -45.25 43.74
CA ARG A 612 -45.33 -45.99 45.01
C ARG A 612 -46.67 -45.67 45.68
N ARG A 613 -47.13 -44.42 45.66
CA ARG A 613 -48.45 -44.06 46.20
C ARG A 613 -49.58 -44.71 45.38
N ALA A 614 -49.47 -44.71 44.05
CA ALA A 614 -50.44 -45.37 43.18
C ALA A 614 -50.49 -46.89 43.41
N SER A 615 -49.34 -47.55 43.61
CA SER A 615 -49.33 -48.99 43.91
C SER A 615 -49.89 -49.33 45.29
N HIS A 616 -49.78 -48.44 46.28
CA HIS A 616 -50.43 -48.59 47.58
C HIS A 616 -51.95 -48.36 47.53
N HIS A 617 -52.46 -47.58 46.58
CA HIS A 617 -53.91 -47.38 46.41
C HIS A 617 -54.60 -48.61 45.80
N ILE A 618 -53.92 -49.32 44.89
CA ILE A 618 -54.46 -50.53 44.24
C ILE A 618 -54.65 -51.71 45.22
N ASN A 619 -53.90 -51.74 46.33
CA ASN A 619 -54.07 -52.80 47.35
C ASN A 619 -55.23 -52.58 48.32
N PHE A 620 -55.85 -51.39 48.37
CA PHE A 620 -57.01 -51.13 49.24
C PHE A 620 -58.36 -51.30 48.52
N ASP A 621 -58.41 -51.25 47.19
CA ASP A 621 -59.61 -51.60 46.40
C ASP A 621 -59.77 -53.12 46.18
N ALA A 622 -58.81 -53.93 46.62
CA ALA A 622 -58.81 -55.39 46.52
C ALA A 622 -59.13 -56.12 47.85
N LEU A 623 -59.57 -55.39 48.88
CA LEU A 623 -60.15 -55.87 50.14
C LEU A 623 -61.59 -55.38 50.24
#